data_AF-A0A178B132-F1
#
_entry.id   AF-A0A178B132-F1
#
_cell.length_a   1.000
_cell.length_b   1.000
_cell.length_c   1.000
_cell.angle_alpha   90.00
_cell.angle_beta   90.00
_cell.angle_gamma   90.00
#
_symmetry.space_group_name_H-M   'P 1'
#
loop_
_entity.id
_entity.type
_entity.pdbx_description
1 polymer ?
#
loop_
_entity_poly.entity_id
_entity_poly.type
_entity_poly.pdbx_seq_one_letter_code
_entity_poly.pdbx_strand_id
1 'polypeptide(L)'
;MPADATSADARRRAAREVIDILHEIATLLNTHLDRQQLSYCVSLIENGANPEALANVIQQLREEYPASSVDGDAEDAGAGAR
;
A
#
# COMPACT_ATOMS: atom_id res chain seq x y z
N MET A 1 7.83 -18.09 -30.73
CA MET A 1 8.34 -16.76 -30.33
C MET A 1 8.27 -16.63 -28.80
N PRO A 2 9.36 -16.82 -28.04
CA PRO A 2 9.38 -16.71 -26.56
C PRO A 2 10.04 -15.44 -25.99
N ALA A 3 10.44 -14.46 -26.82
CA ALA A 3 11.17 -13.27 -26.36
C ALA A 3 10.33 -12.28 -25.51
N ASP A 4 8.99 -12.39 -25.52
CA ASP A 4 8.11 -11.45 -24.83
C ASP A 4 7.88 -11.82 -23.34
N ALA A 5 7.87 -13.12 -23.02
CA ALA A 5 7.65 -13.61 -21.66
C ALA A 5 8.79 -13.21 -20.70
N THR A 6 10.04 -13.27 -21.17
CA THR A 6 11.22 -12.87 -20.40
C THR A 6 11.23 -11.36 -20.10
N SER A 7 10.71 -10.54 -21.02
CA SER A 7 10.56 -9.09 -20.89
C SER A 7 9.52 -8.73 -19.81
N ALA A 8 8.38 -9.41 -19.83
CA ALA A 8 7.32 -9.20 -18.84
C ALA A 8 7.78 -9.58 -17.42
N ASP A 9 8.51 -10.69 -17.28
CA ASP A 9 9.04 -11.12 -15.99
C ASP A 9 10.19 -10.23 -15.48
N ALA A 10 10.99 -9.67 -16.37
CA ALA A 10 11.98 -8.65 -16.01
C ALA A 10 11.30 -7.37 -15.48
N ARG A 11 10.24 -6.92 -16.17
CA ARG A 11 9.48 -5.72 -15.76
C ARG A 11 8.78 -5.90 -14.41
N ARG A 12 8.20 -7.09 -14.16
CA ARG A 12 7.61 -7.44 -12.86
C ARG A 12 8.63 -7.47 -11.73
N ARG A 13 9.84 -7.97 -11.99
CA ARG A 13 10.93 -7.96 -11.01
C ARG A 13 11.39 -6.54 -10.69
N ALA A 14 11.61 -5.72 -11.72
CA ALA A 14 11.98 -4.31 -11.54
C ALA A 14 10.91 -3.55 -10.75
N ALA A 15 9.62 -3.76 -11.03
CA ALA A 15 8.53 -3.12 -10.29
C ALA A 15 8.53 -3.49 -8.80
N ARG A 16 8.81 -4.75 -8.46
CA ARG A 16 8.94 -5.19 -7.05
C ARG A 16 10.11 -4.51 -6.36
N GLU A 17 11.27 -4.50 -7.02
CA GLU A 17 12.49 -3.87 -6.50
C GLU A 17 12.29 -2.37 -6.25
N VAL A 18 11.60 -1.67 -7.16
CA VAL A 18 11.22 -0.27 -6.97
C VAL A 18 10.37 -0.08 -5.71
N ILE A 19 9.32 -0.89 -5.52
CA ILE A 19 8.48 -0.81 -4.32
C ILE A 19 9.27 -1.13 -3.05
N ASP A 20 10.19 -2.10 -3.10
CA ASP A 20 11.06 -2.46 -1.98
C ASP A 20 11.93 -1.27 -1.56
N ILE A 21 12.62 -0.63 -2.51
CA ILE A 21 13.46 0.54 -2.29
C ILE A 21 12.63 1.70 -1.74
N LEU A 22 11.47 1.98 -2.35
CA LEU A 22 10.60 3.07 -1.90
C LEU A 22 10.07 2.84 -0.49
N HIS A 23 9.73 1.60 -0.12
CA HIS A 23 9.31 1.27 1.23
C HIS A 23 10.45 1.44 2.25
N GLU A 24 11.69 1.10 1.89
CA GLU A 24 12.86 1.34 2.73
C GLU A 24 13.08 2.84 2.97
N ILE A 25 13.00 3.66 1.91
CA ILE A 25 13.04 5.13 2.02
C ILE A 25 11.91 5.64 2.93
N ALA A 26 10.68 5.17 2.72
CA ALA A 26 9.50 5.55 3.50
C ALA A 26 9.65 5.21 4.99
N THR A 27 10.32 4.08 5.29
CA THR A 27 10.64 3.64 6.65
C THR A 27 11.69 4.56 7.28
N LEU A 28 12.78 4.86 6.57
CA LEU A 28 13.84 5.76 7.05
C LEU A 28 13.31 7.17 7.34
N LEU A 29 12.35 7.65 6.55
CA LEU A 29 11.69 8.93 6.74
C LEU A 29 10.54 8.90 7.75
N ASN A 30 10.27 7.75 8.39
CA ASN A 30 9.19 7.58 9.36
C ASN A 30 7.82 8.05 8.83
N THR A 31 7.52 7.79 7.56
CA THR A 31 6.21 8.13 6.97
C THR A 31 5.08 7.23 7.49
N HIS A 32 5.43 6.04 7.99
CA HIS A 32 4.51 5.00 8.45
C HIS A 32 3.54 4.51 7.36
N LEU A 33 3.98 4.51 6.09
CA LEU A 33 3.23 3.92 4.99
C LEU A 33 3.63 2.46 4.82
N ASP A 34 2.64 1.55 4.81
CA ASP A 34 2.89 0.16 4.48
C ASP A 34 3.10 -0.04 2.97
N ARG A 35 3.58 -1.22 2.57
CA ARG A 35 3.88 -1.55 1.16
C ARG A 35 2.66 -1.43 0.25
N GLN A 36 1.47 -1.74 0.74
CA GLN A 36 0.24 -1.69 -0.03
C GLN A 36 -0.24 -0.25 -0.22
N GLN A 37 -0.22 0.56 0.84
CA GLN A 37 -0.49 1.99 0.82
C GLN A 37 0.46 2.71 -0.12
N LEU A 38 1.76 2.38 -0.08
CA LEU A 38 2.76 2.97 -0.96
C LEU A 38 2.50 2.61 -2.43
N SER A 39 2.10 1.37 -2.72
CA SER A 39 1.68 0.94 -4.07
C SER A 39 0.48 1.73 -4.58
N TYR A 40 -0.52 2.01 -3.73
CA TYR A 40 -1.64 2.88 -4.09
C TYR A 40 -1.20 4.31 -4.36
N CYS A 41 -0.31 4.86 -3.53
CA CYS A 41 0.22 6.21 -3.73
C CYS A 41 0.94 6.34 -5.07
N VAL A 42 1.80 5.37 -5.41
CA VAL A 42 2.48 5.31 -6.71
C VAL A 42 1.47 5.26 -7.85
N SER A 43 0.47 4.38 -7.76
CA SER A 43 -0.57 4.27 -8.77
C SER A 43 -1.34 5.58 -8.96
N LEU A 44 -1.71 6.27 -7.88
CA LEU A 44 -2.42 7.56 -7.94
C LEU A 44 -1.55 8.65 -8.59
N ILE A 45 -0.27 8.71 -8.23
CA ILE A 45 0.69 9.67 -8.80
C ILE A 45 0.90 9.39 -10.29
N GLU A 46 1.02 8.12 -10.69
CA GLU A 46 1.10 7.72 -12.11
C GLU A 46 -0.16 8.10 -12.91
N ASN A 47 -1.34 8.16 -12.25
CA ASN A 47 -2.58 8.64 -12.83
C ASN A 47 -2.74 10.18 -12.77
N GLY A 48 -1.69 10.91 -12.35
CA GLY A 48 -1.66 12.37 -12.36
C GLY A 48 -2.09 13.05 -11.06
N ALA A 49 -2.23 12.31 -9.96
CA ALA A 49 -2.46 12.91 -8.66
C ALA A 49 -1.23 13.73 -8.23
N ASN A 50 -1.48 14.93 -7.68
CA ASN A 50 -0.41 15.75 -7.10
C ASN A 50 0.08 15.11 -5.78
N PRO A 51 1.40 14.87 -5.61
CA PRO A 51 1.93 14.18 -4.43
C PRO A 51 1.77 14.98 -3.13
N GLU A 52 1.85 16.31 -3.17
CA GLU A 52 1.65 17.16 -1.99
C GLU A 52 0.19 17.13 -1.53
N ALA A 53 -0.75 17.23 -2.49
CA ALA A 53 -2.18 17.12 -2.19
C ALA A 53 -2.54 15.74 -1.61
N LEU A 54 -1.97 14.68 -2.19
CA LEU A 54 -2.16 13.31 -1.70
C LEU A 54 -1.62 13.15 -0.27
N ALA A 55 -0.45 13.71 0.04
CA ALA A 55 0.12 13.68 1.38
C ALA A 55 -0.77 14.41 2.41
N ASN A 56 -1.40 15.53 2.03
CA ASN A 56 -2.34 16.23 2.89
C ASN A 56 -3.59 15.39 3.17
N VAL A 57 -4.15 14.73 2.15
CA VAL A 57 -5.30 13.83 2.31
C VAL A 57 -4.97 12.64 3.21
N ILE A 58 -3.78 12.02 3.04
CA ILE A 58 -3.35 10.91 3.90
C ILE A 58 -3.23 11.35 5.37
N GLN A 59 -2.69 12.55 5.63
CA GLN A 59 -2.59 13.09 6.98
C GLN A 59 -3.98 13.31 7.59
N GLN A 60 -4.89 13.94 6.85
CA GLN A 60 -6.28 14.15 7.28
C GLN A 60 -6.99 12.83 7.61
N LEU A 61 -6.88 11.83 6.73
CA LEU A 61 -7.51 10.51 6.96
C LEU A 61 -6.95 9.82 8.20
N ARG A 62 -5.66 9.96 8.50
CA ARG A 62 -5.05 9.38 9.72
C ARG A 62 -5.51 10.08 11.00
N GLU A 63 -5.81 11.38 10.92
CA GLU A 63 -6.39 12.15 12.03
C GLU A 63 -7.85 11.78 12.26
N GLU A 64 -8.64 11.63 11.19
CA GLU A 64 -10.06 11.27 11.25
C GLU A 64 -10.29 9.81 11.66
N TYR A 65 -9.42 8.90 11.21
CA TYR A 65 -9.51 7.45 11.42
C TYR A 65 -8.24 6.90 12.09
N PRO A 66 -8.08 7.08 13.41
CA PRO A 66 -6.95 6.52 14.13
C PRO A 66 -6.99 4.98 14.09
N ALA A 67 -5.81 4.34 14.03
CA ALA A 67 -5.67 2.89 13.86
C ALA A 67 -6.40 2.04 14.93
N SER A 68 -6.74 2.61 16.08
CA SER A 68 -7.50 1.95 17.14
C SER A 68 -9.00 1.77 16.85
N SER A 69 -9.50 2.23 15.70
CA SER A 69 -10.92 2.15 15.33
C SER A 69 -11.29 0.91 14.50
N VAL A 70 -10.33 0.03 14.16
CA VAL A 70 -10.52 -1.08 13.21
C VAL A 70 -10.66 -2.46 13.89
N ASP A 71 -10.53 -2.58 15.21
CA ASP A 71 -10.51 -3.88 15.92
C ASP A 71 -11.84 -4.34 16.55
N GLY A 72 -12.98 -3.76 16.19
CA GLY A 72 -14.28 -4.15 16.77
C GLY A 72 -15.31 -4.51 15.71
N ASP A 73 -15.37 -5.78 15.29
CA ASP A 73 -16.59 -6.52 14.87
C ASP A 73 -16.24 -7.84 14.14
N ALA A 74 -15.62 -8.78 14.86
CA ALA A 74 -15.59 -10.19 14.44
C ALA A 74 -15.70 -11.13 15.66
N GLU A 75 -16.64 -10.84 16.56
CA GLU A 75 -17.26 -11.84 17.44
C GLU A 75 -18.55 -12.31 16.74
N ASP A 76 -18.56 -13.52 16.16
CA ASP A 76 -19.64 -14.52 16.27
C ASP A 76 -19.42 -15.72 15.33
N ALA A 77 -19.49 -16.92 15.91
CA ALA A 77 -20.18 -18.12 15.43
C ALA A 77 -19.40 -19.41 15.73
N GLY A 78 -19.59 -19.93 16.95
CA GLY A 78 -19.06 -21.24 17.34
C GLY A 78 -19.70 -21.87 18.57
N ALA A 79 -20.91 -21.48 18.96
CA ALA A 79 -21.72 -22.22 19.94
C ALA A 79 -22.75 -23.07 19.19
N GLY A 80 -22.74 -24.41 19.38
CA GLY A 80 -23.88 -25.23 18.97
C GLY A 80 -23.59 -26.71 18.72
N ALA A 81 -23.64 -27.48 19.81
CA ALA A 81 -24.28 -28.80 19.90
C ALA A 81 -23.98 -29.87 18.81
N ARG A 82 -23.20 -30.89 19.20
CA ARG A 82 -23.69 -32.25 19.53
C ARG A 82 -22.57 -33.15 19.99
#